data_AF-A0A355Q1J5-F1
#
_entry.id   AF-A0A355Q1J5-F1
#
_cell.length_a   1.000
_cell.length_b   1.000
_cell.length_c   1.000
_cell.angle_alpha   90.00
_cell.angle_beta   90.00
_cell.angle_gamma   90.00
#
_symmetry.space_group_name_H-M   'P 1'
#
loop_
_entity.id
_entity.type
_entity.pdbx_description
1 polymer ?
#
loop_
_entity_poly.entity_id
_entity_poly.type
_entity_poly.pdbx_seq_one_letter_code
_entity_poly.pdbx_strand_id
1 'polypeptide(L)'
;AHVERREYAEFHANYHPYFRNFLEKFGYYDIFLVEPENGRVVYSVFKELDYATSLLDGPYSQSNFAAAFRAVQGSRNSDLVKMVDFDEYYPSYQSAASFLSVPIIDGDEPVGVLVFQIPIDQINTTMTNSGSWNSVGLGRSGETYMVSNDYSMRNDSRLLIEDPDSYFGILQKQNTAAEKITRIRSLQSSILIQNAKSEATIRAIQGEKGT
;
A
#
# COMPACT_ATOMS: atom_id res chain seq x y z
N ALA A 1 -11.00 29.70 -14.30
CA ALA A 1 -10.00 30.13 -13.31
C ALA A 1 -10.58 30.56 -11.94
N HIS A 2 -11.42 31.61 -11.82
CA HIS A 2 -11.98 32.01 -10.50
C HIS A 2 -13.21 31.22 -10.02
N VAL A 3 -14.00 30.66 -10.95
CA VAL A 3 -15.21 29.88 -10.65
C VAL A 3 -14.85 28.47 -10.15
N GLU A 4 -13.93 27.78 -10.83
CA GLU A 4 -13.47 26.42 -10.48
C GLU A 4 -12.84 26.33 -9.08
N ARG A 5 -12.10 27.36 -8.63
CA ARG A 5 -11.53 27.38 -7.27
C ARG A 5 -12.61 27.53 -6.19
N ARG A 6 -13.67 28.27 -6.47
CA ARG A 6 -14.75 28.52 -5.50
C ARG A 6 -15.62 27.28 -5.37
N GLU A 7 -15.97 26.67 -6.50
CA GLU A 7 -16.68 25.39 -6.53
C GLU A 7 -15.88 24.29 -5.82
N TYR A 8 -14.60 24.13 -6.16
CA TYR A 8 -13.73 23.17 -5.45
C TYR A 8 -13.70 23.43 -3.94
N ALA A 9 -13.57 24.68 -3.51
CA ALA A 9 -13.54 25.02 -2.08
C ALA A 9 -14.84 24.66 -1.36
N GLU A 10 -15.99 24.86 -2.00
CA GLU A 10 -17.30 24.48 -1.48
C GLU A 10 -17.47 22.95 -1.41
N PHE A 11 -17.11 22.23 -2.48
CA PHE A 11 -17.10 20.76 -2.46
C PHE A 11 -16.15 20.22 -1.38
N HIS A 12 -14.93 20.75 -1.29
CA HIS A 12 -14.00 20.36 -0.26
C HIS A 12 -14.55 20.62 1.15
N ALA A 13 -15.12 21.80 1.41
CA ALA A 13 -15.70 22.13 2.72
C ALA A 13 -16.82 21.15 3.12
N ASN A 14 -17.64 20.71 2.16
CA ASN A 14 -18.76 19.81 2.41
C ASN A 14 -18.34 18.34 2.52
N TYR A 15 -17.44 17.85 1.65
CA TYR A 15 -17.15 16.42 1.52
C TYR A 15 -15.86 15.97 2.22
N HIS A 16 -14.87 16.86 2.39
CA HIS A 16 -13.61 16.50 3.04
C HIS A 16 -13.78 15.93 4.46
N PRO A 17 -14.66 16.48 5.33
CA PRO A 17 -14.89 15.90 6.65
C PRO A 17 -15.37 14.44 6.62
N TYR A 18 -16.20 14.07 5.64
CA TYR A 18 -16.68 12.70 5.48
C TYR A 18 -15.56 11.76 5.02
N PHE A 19 -14.79 12.14 4.00
CA PHE A 19 -13.64 11.35 3.55
C PHE A 19 -12.59 11.20 4.64
N ARG A 20 -12.29 12.26 5.37
CA ARG A 20 -11.37 12.22 6.52
C ARG A 20 -11.89 11.27 7.61
N ASN A 21 -13.16 11.37 7.99
CA ASN A 21 -13.73 10.48 8.99
C ASN A 21 -13.72 9.01 8.53
N PHE A 22 -14.01 8.76 7.25
CA PHE A 22 -13.94 7.41 6.68
C PHE A 22 -12.51 6.88 6.70
N LEU A 23 -11.54 7.69 6.28
CA LEU A 23 -10.12 7.39 6.34
C LEU A 23 -9.70 7.02 7.77
N GLU A 24 -10.00 7.87 8.75
CA GLU A 24 -9.65 7.66 10.16
C GLU A 24 -10.32 6.40 10.75
N LYS A 25 -11.59 6.17 10.41
CA LYS A 25 -12.37 5.04 10.94
C LYS A 25 -11.89 3.69 10.41
N PHE A 26 -11.54 3.63 9.13
CA PHE A 26 -11.09 2.38 8.48
C PHE A 26 -9.57 2.28 8.38
N GLY A 27 -8.87 3.33 8.79
CA GLY A 27 -7.43 3.34 8.89
C GLY A 27 -6.69 3.54 7.57
N TYR A 28 -7.34 3.94 6.47
CA TYR A 28 -6.66 4.12 5.18
C TYR A 28 -5.50 5.13 5.27
N TYR A 29 -4.47 4.94 4.45
CA TYR A 29 -3.39 5.93 4.38
C TYR A 29 -3.86 7.18 3.64
N ASP A 30 -4.56 7.03 2.51
CA ASP A 30 -5.19 8.14 1.78
C ASP A 30 -6.38 7.64 0.94
N ILE A 31 -7.24 8.56 0.55
CA ILE A 31 -8.39 8.34 -0.33
C ILE A 31 -8.35 9.36 -1.45
N PHE A 32 -8.36 8.87 -2.69
CA PHE A 32 -8.24 9.67 -3.90
C PHE A 32 -9.50 9.61 -4.73
N LEU A 33 -9.84 10.74 -5.39
CA LEU A 33 -10.73 10.74 -6.54
C LEU A 33 -9.92 11.10 -7.77
N VAL A 34 -10.05 10.27 -8.80
CA VAL A 34 -9.35 10.43 -10.07
C VAL A 34 -10.41 10.58 -11.16
N GLU A 35 -10.31 11.65 -11.95
CA GLU A 35 -11.19 11.82 -13.10
C GLU A 35 -10.82 10.84 -14.22
N PRO A 36 -11.80 10.33 -14.98
CA PRO A 36 -11.62 9.15 -15.81
C PRO A 36 -10.97 9.44 -17.17
N GLU A 37 -11.00 10.67 -17.67
CA GLU A 37 -10.56 11.02 -19.03
C GLU A 37 -9.04 11.17 -19.10
N ASN A 38 -8.46 12.01 -18.25
CA ASN A 38 -7.02 12.29 -18.25
C ASN A 38 -6.31 11.62 -17.06
N GLY A 39 -7.04 10.91 -16.19
CA GLY A 39 -6.48 10.26 -15.01
C GLY A 39 -5.93 11.25 -13.99
N ARG A 40 -6.44 12.48 -13.94
CA ARG A 40 -5.99 13.50 -12.99
C ARG A 40 -6.52 13.22 -11.59
N VAL A 41 -5.63 13.26 -10.61
CA VAL A 41 -6.00 13.21 -9.19
C VAL A 41 -6.64 14.53 -8.79
N VAL A 42 -7.97 14.58 -8.80
CA VAL A 42 -8.76 15.79 -8.50
C VAL A 42 -9.03 15.98 -7.01
N TYR A 43 -8.86 14.93 -6.21
CA TYR A 43 -8.98 14.98 -4.76
C TYR A 43 -8.05 13.98 -4.09
N SER A 44 -7.50 14.36 -2.93
CA SER A 44 -6.81 13.52 -1.96
C SER A 44 -7.09 14.09 -0.56
N VAL A 45 -7.14 13.23 0.46
CA VAL A 45 -7.31 13.69 1.85
C VAL A 45 -6.04 14.40 2.30
N PHE A 46 -4.86 13.83 2.04
CA PHE A 46 -3.56 14.38 2.49
C PHE A 46 -2.90 15.36 1.52
N LYS A 47 -3.28 15.33 0.23
CA LYS A 47 -2.75 16.16 -0.87
C LYS A 47 -1.22 16.11 -0.97
N GLU A 48 -0.69 14.89 -1.04
CA GLU A 48 0.75 14.64 -1.22
C GLU A 48 1.21 14.95 -2.66
N LEU A 49 2.42 14.54 -3.02
CA LEU A 49 3.07 14.92 -4.28
C LEU A 49 2.36 14.42 -5.54
N ASP A 50 1.47 13.43 -5.41
CA ASP A 50 0.64 12.86 -6.47
C ASP A 50 -0.64 13.66 -6.75
N TYR A 51 -1.07 14.51 -5.81
CA TYR A 51 -2.25 15.34 -5.97
C TYR A 51 -2.10 16.32 -7.13
N ALA A 52 -3.19 16.50 -7.90
CA ALA A 52 -3.24 17.31 -9.11
C ALA A 52 -2.29 16.86 -10.23
N THR A 53 -1.68 15.67 -10.13
CA THR A 53 -0.93 15.04 -11.23
C THR A 53 -1.82 14.06 -12.01
N SER A 54 -1.34 13.60 -13.15
CA SER A 54 -2.01 12.61 -14.00
C SER A 54 -1.40 11.21 -13.81
N LEU A 55 -2.27 10.21 -13.70
CA LEU A 55 -1.90 8.79 -13.65
C LEU A 55 -1.74 8.16 -15.04
N LEU A 56 -2.06 8.90 -16.11
CA LEU A 56 -1.87 8.42 -17.49
C LEU A 56 -0.56 8.88 -18.09
N ASP A 57 -0.22 10.15 -17.94
CA ASP A 57 0.92 10.81 -18.59
C ASP A 57 1.77 11.68 -17.64
N GLY A 58 1.45 11.68 -16.34
CA GLY A 58 2.20 12.39 -15.32
C GLY A 58 3.38 11.61 -14.73
N PRO A 59 4.06 12.19 -13.72
CA PRO A 59 5.28 11.64 -13.13
C PRO A 59 5.09 10.26 -12.47
N TYR A 60 3.87 9.93 -12.05
CA TYR A 60 3.55 8.66 -11.39
C TYR A 60 2.78 7.68 -12.29
N SER A 61 2.76 7.92 -13.60
CA SER A 61 2.02 7.08 -14.57
C SER A 61 2.49 5.61 -14.61
N GLN A 62 3.72 5.33 -14.19
CA GLN A 62 4.27 3.95 -14.11
C GLN A 62 4.17 3.33 -12.72
N SER A 63 3.53 4.00 -11.76
CA SER A 63 3.34 3.48 -10.40
C SER A 63 2.22 2.43 -10.33
N ASN A 64 2.20 1.68 -9.24
CA ASN A 64 1.10 0.80 -8.90
C ASN A 64 -0.21 1.56 -8.58
N PHE A 65 -0.16 2.83 -8.17
CA PHE A 65 -1.35 3.71 -8.08
C PHE A 65 -1.98 3.91 -9.47
N ALA A 66 -1.16 4.24 -10.46
CA ALA A 66 -1.62 4.37 -11.85
C ALA A 66 -2.12 3.03 -12.43
N ALA A 67 -1.48 1.91 -12.07
CA ALA A 67 -1.96 0.59 -12.43
C ALA A 67 -3.35 0.28 -11.83
N ALA A 68 -3.58 0.64 -10.56
CA ALA A 68 -4.88 0.47 -9.90
C ALA A 68 -5.96 1.30 -10.59
N PHE A 69 -5.68 2.57 -10.88
CA PHE A 69 -6.60 3.41 -11.67
C PHE A 69 -6.95 2.76 -13.02
N ARG A 70 -5.95 2.38 -13.82
CA ARG A 70 -6.14 1.76 -15.13
C ARG A 70 -6.91 0.44 -15.07
N ALA A 71 -6.86 -0.28 -13.95
CA ALA A 71 -7.54 -1.58 -13.81
C ALA A 71 -9.08 -1.46 -13.79
N VAL A 72 -9.62 -0.27 -13.49
CA VAL A 72 -11.07 0.00 -13.45
C VAL A 72 -11.51 1.19 -14.30
N GLN A 73 -10.57 1.95 -14.88
CA GLN A 73 -10.86 3.12 -15.71
C GLN A 73 -11.84 2.76 -16.85
N GLY A 74 -12.91 3.56 -16.98
CA GLY A 74 -13.93 3.37 -18.02
C GLY A 74 -14.83 2.15 -17.81
N SER A 75 -14.69 1.41 -16.70
CA SER A 75 -15.60 0.33 -16.36
C SER A 75 -17.00 0.86 -16.08
N ARG A 76 -18.00 0.23 -16.71
CA ARG A 76 -19.43 0.46 -16.42
C ARG A 76 -20.01 -0.52 -15.39
N ASN A 77 -19.14 -1.29 -14.74
CA ASN A 77 -19.54 -2.19 -13.65
C ASN A 77 -19.21 -1.54 -12.30
N SER A 78 -20.23 -1.08 -11.57
CA SER A 78 -20.10 -0.46 -10.24
C SER A 78 -19.59 -1.42 -9.17
N ASP A 79 -19.78 -2.73 -9.39
CA ASP A 79 -19.37 -3.77 -8.44
C ASP A 79 -17.91 -4.21 -8.67
N LEU A 80 -17.24 -3.64 -9.68
CA LEU A 80 -15.84 -3.95 -9.97
C LEU A 80 -14.94 -3.35 -8.90
N VAL A 81 -14.31 -4.22 -8.12
CA VAL A 81 -13.24 -3.86 -7.19
C VAL A 81 -11.93 -4.47 -7.68
N LYS A 82 -10.87 -3.66 -7.78
CA LYS A 82 -9.53 -4.12 -8.13
C LYS A 82 -8.52 -3.68 -7.09
N MET A 83 -7.71 -4.62 -6.66
CA MET A 83 -6.55 -4.37 -5.79
C MET A 83 -5.27 -4.60 -6.59
N VAL A 84 -4.32 -3.69 -6.44
CA VAL A 84 -2.94 -3.87 -6.90
C VAL A 84 -2.06 -4.03 -5.67
N ASP A 85 -1.24 -5.09 -5.67
CA ASP A 85 -0.35 -5.44 -4.55
C ASP A 85 0.65 -4.31 -4.25
N PHE A 86 1.35 -4.45 -3.14
CA PHE A 86 2.34 -3.51 -2.68
C PHE A 86 3.49 -3.37 -3.66
N ASP A 87 3.86 -2.13 -3.91
CA ASP A 87 5.07 -1.74 -4.61
C ASP A 87 5.65 -0.49 -3.94
N GLU A 88 6.87 -0.15 -4.29
CA GLU A 88 7.53 1.06 -3.87
C GLU A 88 6.78 2.28 -4.40
N TYR A 89 6.42 3.19 -3.50
CA TYR A 89 5.65 4.36 -3.89
C TYR A 89 6.37 5.63 -3.47
N TYR A 90 6.87 6.36 -4.47
CA TYR A 90 7.70 7.54 -4.27
C TYR A 90 7.00 8.65 -3.47
N PRO A 91 5.71 8.99 -3.71
CA PRO A 91 5.02 10.00 -2.90
C PRO A 91 4.98 9.67 -1.40
N SER A 92 4.95 8.37 -1.04
CA SER A 92 5.05 7.88 0.34
C SER A 92 6.50 7.69 0.82
N TYR A 93 7.44 8.54 0.39
CA TYR A 93 8.88 8.43 0.75
C TYR A 93 9.52 7.07 0.40
N GLN A 94 9.10 6.45 -0.71
CA GLN A 94 9.51 5.11 -1.15
C GLN A 94 9.07 3.96 -0.22
N SER A 95 8.22 4.22 0.77
CA SER A 95 7.54 3.17 1.51
C SER A 95 6.61 2.38 0.59
N ALA A 96 6.38 1.12 0.97
CA ALA A 96 5.49 0.25 0.22
C ALA A 96 4.04 0.73 0.34
N ALA A 97 3.35 0.86 -0.79
CA ALA A 97 1.93 1.19 -0.84
C ALA A 97 1.21 0.19 -1.72
N SER A 98 -0.05 -0.12 -1.39
CA SER A 98 -0.97 -0.92 -2.20
C SER A 98 -2.25 -0.12 -2.39
N PHE A 99 -2.95 -0.35 -3.51
CA PHE A 99 -4.10 0.44 -3.89
C PHE A 99 -5.30 -0.43 -4.22
N LEU A 100 -6.47 -0.05 -3.71
CA LEU A 100 -7.77 -0.61 -4.06
C LEU A 100 -8.57 0.44 -4.83
N SER A 101 -9.15 0.05 -5.96
CA SER A 101 -9.83 0.96 -6.90
C SER A 101 -11.23 0.45 -7.23
N VAL A 102 -12.16 1.41 -7.35
CA VAL A 102 -13.57 1.19 -7.67
C VAL A 102 -14.01 2.29 -8.65
N PRO A 103 -14.69 1.95 -9.76
CA PRO A 103 -15.22 2.96 -10.67
C PRO A 103 -16.42 3.68 -10.04
N ILE A 104 -16.53 4.98 -10.29
CA ILE A 104 -17.70 5.80 -9.94
C ILE A 104 -18.51 5.98 -11.22
N ILE A 105 -19.80 5.64 -11.15
CA ILE A 105 -20.69 5.61 -12.30
C ILE A 105 -21.92 6.46 -12.00
N ASP A 106 -22.30 7.32 -12.94
CA ASP A 106 -23.56 8.05 -12.94
C ASP A 106 -24.40 7.57 -14.13
N GLY A 107 -25.54 6.91 -13.85
CA GLY A 107 -26.28 6.18 -14.88
C GLY A 107 -25.44 5.09 -15.53
N ASP A 108 -25.15 5.25 -16.83
CA ASP A 108 -24.29 4.34 -17.62
C ASP A 108 -22.88 4.92 -17.89
N GLU A 109 -22.58 6.09 -17.33
CA GLU A 109 -21.36 6.85 -17.61
C GLU A 109 -20.35 6.71 -16.45
N PRO A 110 -19.14 6.20 -16.72
CA PRO A 110 -18.04 6.23 -15.74
C PRO A 110 -17.58 7.68 -15.56
N VAL A 111 -17.83 8.26 -14.39
CA VAL A 111 -17.53 9.66 -14.07
C VAL A 111 -16.27 9.84 -13.22
N GLY A 112 -15.65 8.75 -12.78
CA GLY A 112 -14.39 8.79 -12.04
C GLY A 112 -13.98 7.44 -11.47
N VAL A 113 -12.91 7.45 -10.69
CA VAL A 113 -12.41 6.30 -9.95
C VAL A 113 -12.11 6.73 -8.53
N LEU A 114 -12.67 5.98 -7.57
CA LEU A 114 -12.31 6.08 -6.16
C LEU A 114 -11.15 5.11 -5.90
N VAL A 115 -10.06 5.62 -5.31
CA VAL A 115 -8.90 4.80 -4.96
C VAL A 115 -8.56 4.96 -3.48
N PHE A 116 -8.32 3.85 -2.82
CA PHE A 116 -7.88 3.77 -1.43
C PHE A 116 -6.44 3.28 -1.37
N GLN A 117 -5.58 4.00 -0.64
CA GLN A 117 -4.24 3.52 -0.32
C GLN A 117 -4.29 2.72 0.99
N ILE A 118 -3.85 1.47 0.92
CA ILE A 118 -3.92 0.50 2.01
C ILE A 118 -2.86 0.84 3.08
N PRO A 119 -3.21 0.81 4.38
CA PRO A 119 -2.31 1.19 5.46
C PRO A 119 -1.34 0.07 5.81
N ILE A 120 -0.14 0.12 5.26
CA ILE A 120 0.85 -0.93 5.53
C ILE A 120 1.26 -1.00 7.00
N ASP A 121 1.31 0.14 7.70
CA ASP A 121 1.66 0.20 9.11
C ASP A 121 0.66 -0.55 9.99
N GLN A 122 -0.63 -0.53 9.65
CA GLN A 122 -1.65 -1.27 10.41
C GLN A 122 -1.58 -2.77 10.17
N ILE A 123 -1.31 -3.17 8.92
CA ILE A 123 -1.01 -4.57 8.59
C ILE A 123 0.22 -5.00 9.39
N ASN A 124 1.29 -4.22 9.34
CA ASN A 124 2.54 -4.51 10.04
C ASN A 124 2.33 -4.63 11.56
N THR A 125 1.63 -3.66 12.16
CA THR A 125 1.30 -3.65 13.60
C THR A 125 0.51 -4.89 14.01
N THR A 126 -0.45 -5.31 13.18
CA THR A 126 -1.25 -6.52 13.43
C THR A 126 -0.39 -7.77 13.31
N MET A 127 0.37 -7.91 12.22
CA MET A 127 1.20 -9.09 11.95
C MET A 127 2.35 -9.26 12.94
N THR A 128 2.89 -8.15 13.45
CA THR A 128 3.92 -8.13 14.49
C THR A 128 3.35 -8.22 15.91
N ASN A 129 2.02 -8.31 16.06
CA ASN A 129 1.33 -8.24 17.35
C ASN A 129 1.77 -7.04 18.20
N SER A 130 2.07 -5.91 17.54
CA SER A 130 2.62 -4.70 18.18
C SER A 130 3.85 -4.98 19.06
N GLY A 131 4.72 -5.89 18.62
CA GLY A 131 5.91 -6.30 19.37
C GLY A 131 5.64 -7.27 20.52
N SER A 132 4.40 -7.71 20.72
CA SER A 132 3.98 -8.53 21.88
C SER A 132 3.99 -10.04 21.58
N TRP A 133 4.89 -10.52 20.71
CA TRP A 133 4.95 -11.92 20.26
C TRP A 133 4.91 -12.94 21.41
N ASN A 134 5.66 -12.69 22.49
CA ASN A 134 5.68 -13.60 23.63
C ASN A 134 4.32 -13.68 24.35
N SER A 135 3.64 -12.54 24.51
CA SER A 135 2.33 -12.44 25.18
C SER A 135 1.20 -13.12 24.40
N VAL A 136 1.33 -13.19 23.07
CA VAL A 136 0.36 -13.87 22.19
C VAL A 136 0.72 -15.35 21.92
N GLY A 137 1.72 -15.89 22.62
CA GLY A 137 2.07 -17.31 22.54
C GLY A 137 3.02 -17.70 21.40
N LEU A 138 3.64 -16.74 20.71
CA LEU A 138 4.69 -17.02 19.71
C LEU A 138 6.06 -17.28 20.35
N GLY A 139 6.15 -17.20 21.68
CA GLY A 139 7.34 -17.54 22.45
C GLY A 139 8.56 -16.70 22.08
N ARG A 140 9.75 -17.32 22.18
CA ARG A 140 11.04 -16.63 22.01
C ARG A 140 11.41 -16.30 20.57
N SER A 141 10.90 -17.04 19.59
CA SER A 141 11.37 -16.94 18.19
C SER A 141 10.26 -17.08 17.15
N GLY A 142 9.03 -17.36 17.55
CA GLY A 142 7.91 -17.44 16.60
C GLY A 142 7.61 -16.06 16.02
N GLU A 143 7.30 -16.03 14.74
CA GLU A 143 6.87 -14.84 14.03
C GLU A 143 5.69 -15.17 13.12
N THR A 144 4.95 -14.15 12.71
CA THR A 144 3.90 -14.25 11.71
C THR A 144 4.24 -13.27 10.62
N TYR A 145 4.14 -13.72 9.37
CA TYR A 145 4.37 -12.84 8.24
C TYR A 145 3.50 -13.21 7.04
N MET A 146 3.27 -12.21 6.20
CA MET A 146 2.61 -12.34 4.91
C MET A 146 3.66 -12.27 3.82
N VAL A 147 3.50 -13.12 2.80
CA VAL A 147 4.44 -13.27 1.68
C VAL A 147 3.68 -13.21 0.37
N SER A 148 4.21 -12.51 -0.63
CA SER A 148 3.66 -12.50 -1.99
C SER A 148 4.26 -13.60 -2.86
N ASN A 149 3.76 -13.76 -4.08
CA ASN A 149 4.20 -14.80 -5.02
C ASN A 149 5.68 -14.68 -5.43
N ASP A 150 6.27 -13.50 -5.25
CA ASP A 150 7.70 -13.23 -5.45
C ASP A 150 8.57 -13.56 -4.21
N TYR A 151 7.95 -14.11 -3.16
CA TYR A 151 8.53 -14.43 -1.86
C TYR A 151 8.98 -13.21 -1.03
N SER A 152 8.66 -11.99 -1.43
CA SER A 152 8.94 -10.82 -0.62
C SER A 152 7.92 -10.67 0.51
N MET A 153 8.38 -10.19 1.66
CA MET A 153 7.53 -10.00 2.85
C MET A 153 6.62 -8.76 2.69
N ARG A 154 5.45 -8.78 3.35
CA ARG A 154 4.47 -7.68 3.42
C ARG A 154 4.33 -7.07 4.82
N ASN A 155 5.12 -7.55 5.78
CA ASN A 155 5.32 -6.97 7.10
C ASN A 155 6.78 -7.15 7.51
N ASP A 156 7.18 -6.44 8.56
CA ASP A 156 8.54 -6.49 9.08
C ASP A 156 8.83 -7.82 9.79
N SER A 157 10.07 -8.28 9.64
CA SER A 157 10.59 -9.43 10.38
C SER A 157 10.69 -9.09 11.86
N ARG A 158 10.30 -10.05 12.70
CA ARG A 158 10.48 -9.92 14.17
C ARG A 158 11.93 -9.66 14.54
N LEU A 159 12.87 -10.35 13.88
CA LEU A 159 14.28 -10.25 14.20
C LEU A 159 14.84 -8.86 13.88
N LEU A 160 14.37 -8.23 12.78
CA LEU A 160 14.74 -6.84 12.48
C LEU A 160 14.30 -5.89 13.61
N ILE A 161 13.15 -6.15 14.24
CA ILE A 161 12.60 -5.31 15.30
C ILE A 161 13.28 -5.58 16.66
N GLU A 162 13.43 -6.84 17.07
CA GLU A 162 13.95 -7.19 18.40
C GLU A 162 15.49 -7.18 18.48
N ASP A 163 16.18 -7.57 17.42
CA ASP A 163 17.65 -7.66 17.38
C ASP A 163 18.20 -7.32 15.99
N PRO A 164 18.23 -6.01 15.64
CA PRO A 164 18.72 -5.55 14.34
C PRO A 164 20.16 -5.99 14.04
N ASP A 165 21.03 -6.08 15.05
CA ASP A 165 22.43 -6.45 14.86
C ASP A 165 22.56 -7.90 14.39
N SER A 166 21.86 -8.83 15.06
CA SER A 166 21.78 -10.23 14.62
C SER A 166 21.12 -10.33 13.25
N TYR A 167 20.04 -9.57 12.99
CA TYR A 167 19.36 -9.55 11.70
C TYR A 167 20.32 -9.22 10.56
N PHE A 168 21.04 -8.10 10.66
CA PHE A 168 21.97 -7.70 9.61
C PHE A 168 23.19 -8.63 9.50
N GLY A 169 23.65 -9.18 10.62
CA GLY A 169 24.71 -10.20 10.61
C GLY A 169 24.29 -11.48 9.86
N ILE A 170 23.03 -11.89 9.95
CA ILE A 170 22.49 -13.01 9.18
C ILE A 170 22.41 -12.67 7.69
N LEU A 171 21.86 -11.51 7.33
CA LEU A 171 21.77 -11.10 5.92
C LEU A 171 23.14 -11.08 5.23
N GLN A 172 24.17 -10.61 5.93
CA GLN A 172 25.55 -10.64 5.44
C GLN A 172 26.06 -12.07 5.23
N LYS A 173 25.86 -12.97 6.20
CA LYS A 173 26.25 -14.39 6.10
C LYS A 173 25.52 -15.13 4.97
N GLN A 174 24.29 -14.72 4.66
CA GLN A 174 23.49 -15.26 3.55
C GLN A 174 23.87 -14.70 2.18
N ASN A 175 24.90 -13.85 2.09
CA ASN A 175 25.30 -13.16 0.86
C ASN A 175 24.17 -12.32 0.25
N THR A 176 23.32 -11.72 1.09
CA THR A 176 22.31 -10.77 0.63
C THR A 176 23.01 -9.58 -0.02
N ALA A 177 22.49 -9.13 -1.18
CA ALA A 177 23.06 -7.99 -1.90
C ALA A 177 23.18 -6.75 -1.00
N ALA A 178 24.33 -6.06 -1.06
CA ALA A 178 24.62 -4.91 -0.21
C ALA A 178 23.57 -3.79 -0.35
N GLU A 179 23.05 -3.57 -1.56
CA GLU A 179 21.98 -2.62 -1.83
C GLU A 179 20.73 -2.91 -1.00
N LYS A 180 20.30 -4.18 -0.91
CA LYS A 180 19.14 -4.58 -0.09
C LYS A 180 19.39 -4.32 1.39
N ILE A 181 20.58 -4.64 1.88
CA ILE A 181 20.96 -4.39 3.29
C ILE A 181 20.92 -2.89 3.59
N THR A 182 21.52 -2.05 2.73
CA THR A 182 21.50 -0.59 2.85
C THR A 182 20.07 -0.07 2.85
N ARG A 183 19.23 -0.62 1.98
CA ARG A 183 17.83 -0.21 1.88
C ARG A 183 17.03 -0.55 3.13
N ILE A 184 17.16 -1.77 3.67
CA ILE A 184 16.51 -2.16 4.93
C ILE A 184 16.97 -1.25 6.08
N ARG A 185 18.26 -0.88 6.13
CA ARG A 185 18.75 0.09 7.13
C ARG A 185 18.13 1.47 6.97
N SER A 186 18.05 1.97 5.74
CA SER A 186 17.53 3.32 5.45
C SER A 186 16.05 3.44 5.75
N LEU A 187 15.26 2.41 5.41
CA LEU A 187 13.82 2.39 5.62
C LEU A 187 13.43 1.84 7.00
N GLN A 188 14.38 1.23 7.71
CA GLN A 188 14.13 0.46 8.94
C GLN A 188 13.03 -0.59 8.77
N SER A 189 12.90 -1.15 7.56
CA SER A 189 11.83 -2.07 7.19
C SER A 189 12.34 -3.18 6.28
N SER A 190 11.83 -4.39 6.48
CA SER A 190 12.09 -5.55 5.62
C SER A 190 11.02 -5.76 4.54
N ILE A 191 9.94 -4.97 4.56
CA ILE A 191 8.82 -5.07 3.63
C ILE A 191 9.30 -4.84 2.18
N LEU A 192 8.81 -5.66 1.24
CA LEU A 192 9.24 -5.76 -0.17
C LEU A 192 10.71 -6.18 -0.40
N ILE A 193 11.58 -6.09 0.61
CA ILE A 193 13.03 -6.24 0.42
C ILE A 193 13.53 -7.62 0.83
N GLN A 194 13.11 -8.09 2.01
CA GLN A 194 13.50 -9.40 2.51
C GLN A 194 12.74 -10.49 1.76
N ASN A 195 13.50 -11.44 1.23
CA ASN A 195 12.96 -12.63 0.58
C ASN A 195 12.83 -13.75 1.62
N ALA A 196 11.61 -14.27 1.79
CA ALA A 196 11.27 -15.31 2.75
C ALA A 196 11.13 -16.69 2.10
N LYS A 197 11.78 -16.94 0.94
CA LYS A 197 11.65 -18.20 0.22
C LYS A 197 12.19 -19.37 1.05
N SER A 198 11.27 -20.18 1.53
CA SER A 198 11.48 -21.43 2.25
C SER A 198 10.52 -22.50 1.72
N GLU A 199 10.71 -23.77 2.10
CA GLU A 199 9.74 -24.82 1.79
C GLU A 199 8.34 -24.47 2.32
N ALA A 200 8.26 -23.89 3.51
CA ALA A 200 7.00 -23.50 4.13
C ALA A 200 6.26 -22.44 3.30
N THR A 201 6.96 -21.39 2.84
CA THR A 201 6.33 -20.36 2.00
C THR A 201 5.95 -20.87 0.62
N ILE A 202 6.74 -21.79 0.04
CA ILE A 202 6.41 -22.43 -1.25
C ILE A 202 5.09 -23.19 -1.11
N ARG A 203 4.96 -24.02 -0.08
CA ARG A 203 3.73 -24.77 0.22
C ARG A 203 2.55 -23.85 0.51
N ALA A 204 2.76 -22.78 1.30
CA ALA A 204 1.72 -21.82 1.63
C ALA A 204 1.17 -21.08 0.39
N ILE A 205 2.04 -20.68 -0.54
CA ILE A 205 1.64 -20.04 -1.82
C ILE A 205 0.83 -21.03 -2.69
N GLN A 206 1.10 -22.33 -2.58
CA GLN A 206 0.33 -23.39 -3.25
C GLN A 206 -1.00 -23.70 -2.55
N GLY A 207 -1.33 -22.99 -1.46
CA GLY A 207 -2.58 -23.16 -0.71
C GLY A 207 -2.54 -24.26 0.35
N GLU A 208 -1.38 -24.88 0.59
CA GLU A 208 -1.21 -25.86 1.65
C GLU A 208 -1.18 -25.17 3.03
N LYS A 209 -1.66 -25.89 4.06
CA LYS A 209 -1.68 -25.41 5.45
C LYS A 209 -0.89 -26.36 6.33
N GLY A 210 -0.10 -25.80 7.24
CA GLY A 210 0.55 -26.57 8.30
C GLY A 210 -0.44 -26.99 9.39
N THR A 211 -0.09 -28.04 10.13
CA THR A 211 -0.81 -28.53 11.31
C THR A 211 -0.20 -28.00 12.60
#